data_AF-X1EC68-F1
#
_entry.id   AF-X1EC68-F1
#
_cell.length_a   1.000
_cell.length_b   1.000
_cell.length_c   1.000
_cell.angle_alpha   90.00
_cell.angle_beta   90.00
_cell.angle_gamma   90.00
#
_symmetry.space_group_name_H-M   'P 1'
#
loop_
_entity.id
_entity.type
_entity.pdbx_description
1 polymer ?
#
loop_
_entity_poly.entity_id
_entity_poly.type
_entity_poly.pdbx_seq_one_letter_code
_entity_poly.pdbx_strand_id
1 'polypeptide(L)'
;MGNRGKMFVFAPLKNFSYEGDGEINLDKDLKIMRLAPAVIEEVEEVFARGFSPLKPDEIENIRNHFDLYKEVFVERETSKIRKAFGEAEQKFNDVVNALILFKEKNVWIEVIYGVIDDLRYFTRLSEEVSDEIRTYKVTEKEVREFKQWWTKFCKVLKENIYFKRALERFSETGKKARRVDYHLVDCIIGLESLFSEGPGDLRYKVSRRTAVFLAKGEMRRIYKNMKETYSLRNAIVHGKGLDYKKINNSYNKTNNYLRNCLKMIVEKELPLKDKKDKNSFLEDLDIS
;
A
#
# COMPACT_ATOMS: atom_id res chain seq x y z
N MET A 1 -19.52 29.13 19.23
CA MET A 1 -19.37 27.66 19.08
C MET A 1 -18.84 27.42 17.68
N GLY A 2 -17.71 26.74 17.53
CA GLY A 2 -17.06 26.57 16.22
C GLY A 2 -17.91 25.75 15.26
N ASN A 3 -17.93 26.15 13.99
CA ASN A 3 -18.64 25.49 12.89
C ASN A 3 -17.92 24.17 12.51
N ARG A 4 -17.96 23.17 13.39
CA ARG A 4 -17.42 21.83 13.15
C ARG A 4 -18.52 20.92 12.63
N GLY A 5 -18.25 20.28 11.50
CA GLY A 5 -19.09 19.27 10.89
C GLY A 5 -18.53 17.88 11.10
N LYS A 6 -19.40 16.88 10.93
CA LYS A 6 -19.00 15.47 10.92
C LYS A 6 -18.77 15.06 9.46
N MET A 7 -17.57 14.60 9.14
CA MET A 7 -17.21 14.11 7.82
C MET A 7 -17.05 12.59 7.84
N PHE A 8 -17.66 11.93 6.88
CA PHE A 8 -17.48 10.52 6.59
C PHE A 8 -16.65 10.39 5.32
N VAL A 9 -15.56 9.64 5.40
CA VAL A 9 -14.76 9.27 4.24
C VAL A 9 -14.87 7.77 4.07
N PHE A 10 -15.16 7.30 2.87
CA PHE A 10 -15.24 5.88 2.60
C PHE A 10 -14.78 5.51 1.19
N ALA A 11 -14.41 4.25 1.02
CA ALA A 11 -13.83 3.74 -0.21
C ALA A 11 -14.13 2.24 -0.39
N PRO A 12 -14.87 1.85 -1.43
CA PRO A 12 -15.12 0.45 -1.73
C PRO A 12 -13.81 -0.32 -1.95
N LEU A 13 -13.59 -1.38 -1.16
CA LEU A 13 -12.47 -2.31 -1.32
C LEU A 13 -12.79 -3.35 -2.37
N LYS A 14 -12.19 -3.18 -3.55
CA LYS A 14 -12.33 -4.13 -4.65
C LYS A 14 -11.59 -5.43 -4.33
N ASN A 15 -12.18 -6.54 -4.77
CA ASN A 15 -11.72 -7.90 -4.50
C ASN A 15 -11.66 -8.31 -3.02
N PHE A 16 -12.10 -7.49 -2.07
CA PHE A 16 -12.11 -7.87 -0.66
C PHE A 16 -13.42 -8.58 -0.27
N SER A 17 -13.29 -9.66 0.49
CA SER A 17 -14.42 -10.32 1.14
C SER A 17 -14.02 -10.82 2.52
N TYR A 18 -14.95 -10.76 3.45
CA TYR A 18 -14.79 -11.26 4.81
C TYR A 18 -15.93 -12.24 5.10
N GLU A 19 -15.58 -13.38 5.69
CA GLU A 19 -16.52 -14.47 5.98
C GLU A 19 -17.47 -14.18 7.15
N GLY A 20 -17.16 -13.18 7.98
CA GLY A 20 -18.05 -12.72 9.05
C GLY A 20 -19.01 -11.64 8.56
N ASP A 21 -20.07 -11.42 9.36
CA ASP A 21 -21.14 -10.46 9.05
C ASP A 21 -20.91 -9.07 9.70
N GLY A 22 -19.71 -8.86 10.26
CA GLY A 22 -19.40 -7.70 11.10
C GLY A 22 -18.47 -6.66 10.48
N GLU A 23 -18.15 -5.65 11.29
CA GLU A 23 -17.12 -4.65 10.99
C GLU A 23 -15.74 -5.07 11.54
N ILE A 24 -14.70 -4.77 10.77
CA ILE A 24 -13.31 -4.94 11.19
C ILE A 24 -12.80 -3.58 11.67
N ASN A 25 -12.84 -3.38 12.99
CA ASN A 25 -12.23 -2.21 13.63
C ASN A 25 -10.70 -2.31 13.58
N LEU A 26 -10.04 -1.36 12.90
CA LEU A 26 -8.57 -1.28 12.76
C LEU A 26 -7.96 -0.23 13.69
N ASP A 27 -8.68 0.86 13.92
CA ASP A 27 -8.34 1.94 14.86
C ASP A 27 -9.66 2.55 15.41
N LYS A 28 -9.57 3.54 16.31
CA LYS A 28 -10.72 4.22 16.92
C LYS A 28 -11.72 4.74 15.88
N ASP A 29 -11.22 5.23 14.75
CA ASP A 29 -12.00 5.91 13.72
C ASP A 29 -11.81 5.27 12.34
N LEU A 30 -11.20 4.09 12.24
CA LEU A 30 -10.89 3.43 10.97
C LEU A 30 -11.40 1.98 10.97
N LYS A 31 -12.23 1.65 9.98
CA LYS A 31 -12.90 0.36 9.88
C LYS A 31 -12.89 -0.19 8.45
N ILE A 32 -13.05 -1.51 8.33
CA ILE A 32 -13.53 -2.16 7.10
C ILE A 32 -14.93 -2.69 7.40
N MET A 33 -15.95 -2.22 6.68
CA MET A 33 -17.34 -2.58 6.95
C MET A 33 -18.20 -2.46 5.69
N ARG A 34 -19.36 -3.11 5.66
CA ARG A 34 -20.38 -2.76 4.66
C ARG A 34 -21.15 -1.55 5.14
N LEU A 35 -21.36 -0.56 4.27
CA LEU A 35 -22.22 0.56 4.62
C LEU A 35 -23.67 0.09 4.80
N ALA A 36 -24.33 0.62 5.83
CA ALA A 36 -25.74 0.35 6.07
C ALA A 36 -26.59 0.99 4.95
N PRO A 37 -27.71 0.38 4.54
CA PRO A 37 -28.58 0.92 3.48
C PRO A 37 -28.96 2.40 3.69
N ALA A 38 -29.29 2.79 4.93
CA ALA A 38 -29.62 4.18 5.26
C ALA A 38 -28.46 5.17 4.99
N VAL A 39 -27.20 4.74 5.22
CA VAL A 39 -26.03 5.57 4.92
C VAL A 39 -25.83 5.70 3.40
N ILE A 40 -26.12 4.62 2.66
CA ILE A 40 -26.04 4.63 1.19
C ILE A 40 -27.13 5.54 0.61
N GLU A 41 -28.36 5.49 1.15
CA GLU A 41 -29.44 6.40 0.78
C GLU A 41 -29.07 7.87 1.07
N GLU A 42 -28.48 8.16 2.25
CA GLU A 42 -27.96 9.49 2.57
C GLU A 42 -26.89 9.96 1.58
N VAL A 43 -25.95 9.09 1.22
CA VAL A 43 -24.95 9.34 0.18
C VAL A 43 -25.64 9.63 -1.15
N GLU A 44 -26.55 8.76 -1.60
CA GLU A 44 -27.29 8.94 -2.86
C GLU A 44 -28.04 10.27 -2.90
N GLU A 45 -28.74 10.65 -1.83
CA GLU A 45 -29.43 11.92 -1.72
C GLU A 45 -28.47 13.12 -1.79
N VAL A 46 -27.36 13.07 -1.04
CA VAL A 46 -26.35 14.14 -1.03
C VAL A 46 -25.76 14.33 -2.43
N PHE A 47 -25.49 13.24 -3.15
CA PHE A 47 -24.96 13.30 -4.51
C PHE A 47 -26.02 13.70 -5.54
N ALA A 48 -27.29 13.28 -5.37
CA ALA A 48 -28.41 13.64 -6.26
C ALA A 48 -28.76 15.14 -6.21
N ARG A 49 -28.63 15.78 -5.03
CA ARG A 49 -28.76 17.25 -4.89
C ARG A 49 -27.58 18.01 -5.51
N GLY A 50 -26.58 17.31 -6.01
CA GLY A 50 -25.34 17.87 -6.52
C GLY A 50 -25.23 18.05 -8.03
N PHE A 51 -24.08 18.56 -8.46
CA PHE A 51 -23.70 18.76 -9.86
C PHE A 51 -23.19 17.46 -10.54
N SER A 52 -23.02 16.38 -9.79
CA SER A 52 -22.54 15.09 -10.30
C SER A 52 -23.20 13.97 -9.50
N PRO A 53 -24.40 13.51 -9.89
CA PRO A 53 -25.02 12.34 -9.27
C PRO A 53 -24.11 11.12 -9.44
N LEU A 54 -24.16 10.21 -8.47
CA LEU A 54 -23.51 8.90 -8.61
C LEU A 54 -24.15 8.15 -9.76
N LYS A 55 -23.31 7.48 -10.56
CA LYS A 55 -23.80 6.58 -11.59
C LYS A 55 -24.35 5.29 -10.96
N PRO A 56 -25.27 4.58 -11.63
CA PRO A 56 -25.82 3.33 -11.12
C PRO A 56 -24.75 2.28 -10.74
N ASP A 57 -23.67 2.19 -11.52
CA ASP A 57 -22.55 1.28 -11.26
C ASP A 57 -21.72 1.69 -10.03
N GLU A 58 -21.59 2.99 -9.75
CA GLU A 58 -20.95 3.49 -8.53
C GLU A 58 -21.77 3.15 -7.28
N ILE A 59 -23.09 3.32 -7.34
CA ILE A 59 -24.01 2.94 -6.27
C ILE A 59 -23.95 1.44 -6.00
N GLU A 60 -24.02 0.62 -7.06
CA GLU A 60 -23.90 -0.83 -6.95
C GLU A 60 -22.56 -1.24 -6.34
N ASN A 61 -21.48 -0.57 -6.72
CA ASN A 61 -20.16 -0.79 -6.15
C ASN A 61 -20.12 -0.52 -4.64
N ILE A 62 -20.70 0.59 -4.18
CA ILE A 62 -20.79 0.91 -2.75
C ILE A 62 -21.63 -0.15 -2.01
N ARG A 63 -22.78 -0.56 -2.57
CA ARG A 63 -23.69 -1.53 -1.93
C ARG A 63 -23.08 -2.92 -1.79
N ASN A 64 -22.34 -3.38 -2.80
CA ASN A 64 -21.93 -4.78 -2.89
C ASN A 64 -20.57 -5.09 -2.27
N HIS A 65 -19.76 -4.09 -1.94
CA HIS A 65 -18.42 -4.28 -1.40
C HIS A 65 -18.35 -4.04 0.11
N PHE A 66 -17.21 -4.41 0.70
CA PHE A 66 -16.80 -3.82 1.97
C PHE A 66 -16.10 -2.51 1.67
N ASP A 67 -16.29 -1.52 2.53
CA ASP A 67 -15.69 -0.21 2.44
C ASP A 67 -14.64 -0.03 3.52
N LEU A 68 -13.53 0.62 3.17
CA LEU A 68 -12.77 1.35 4.16
C LEU A 68 -13.59 2.55 4.58
N TYR A 69 -13.73 2.76 5.87
CA TYR A 69 -14.55 3.82 6.43
C TYR A 69 -13.78 4.57 7.51
N LYS A 70 -13.81 5.90 7.44
CA LYS A 70 -13.22 6.80 8.43
C LYS A 70 -14.14 7.95 8.79
N GLU A 71 -14.34 8.14 10.09
CA GLU A 71 -15.07 9.28 10.63
C GLU A 71 -14.10 10.38 11.06
N VAL A 72 -14.34 11.62 10.64
CA VAL A 72 -13.47 12.77 10.95
C VAL A 72 -14.31 13.97 11.35
N PHE A 73 -13.99 14.60 12.49
CA PHE A 73 -14.56 15.88 12.88
C PHE A 73 -13.69 17.01 12.33
N VAL A 74 -14.25 17.87 11.49
CA VAL A 74 -13.50 18.91 10.79
C VAL A 74 -14.25 20.24 10.80
N GLU A 75 -13.49 21.34 10.85
CA GLU A 75 -14.05 22.68 10.70
C GLU A 75 -14.53 22.87 9.25
N ARG A 76 -15.66 23.56 9.05
CA ARG A 76 -16.26 23.85 7.74
C ARG A 76 -15.47 24.89 6.93
N GLU A 77 -14.17 24.68 6.81
CA GLU A 77 -13.24 25.46 6.01
C GLU A 77 -12.66 24.54 4.93
N THR A 78 -12.75 24.94 3.66
CA THR A 78 -12.30 24.13 2.51
C THR A 78 -10.88 23.60 2.67
N SER A 79 -9.97 24.38 3.24
CA SER A 79 -8.57 23.97 3.47
C SER A 79 -8.47 22.82 4.47
N LYS A 80 -9.27 22.86 5.54
CA LYS A 80 -9.33 21.85 6.61
C LYS A 80 -9.98 20.58 6.10
N ILE A 81 -11.07 20.71 5.35
CA ILE A 81 -11.77 19.56 4.75
C ILE A 81 -10.84 18.82 3.79
N ARG A 82 -10.16 19.54 2.89
CA ARG A 82 -9.17 18.93 1.97
C ARG A 82 -8.05 18.22 2.71
N LYS A 83 -7.53 18.84 3.78
CA LYS A 83 -6.49 18.23 4.61
C LYS A 83 -6.99 16.93 5.27
N ALA A 84 -8.15 16.98 5.91
CA ALA A 84 -8.76 15.82 6.56
C ALA A 84 -9.05 14.69 5.56
N PHE A 85 -9.51 15.02 4.36
CA PHE A 85 -9.73 14.06 3.28
C PHE A 85 -8.40 13.42 2.83
N GLY A 86 -7.36 14.20 2.60
CA GLY A 86 -6.03 13.68 2.22
C GLY A 86 -5.40 12.79 3.31
N GLU A 87 -5.64 13.10 4.58
CA GLU A 87 -5.22 12.23 5.70
C GLU A 87 -5.98 10.91 5.71
N ALA A 88 -7.29 10.91 5.40
CA ALA A 88 -8.09 9.70 5.27
C ALA A 88 -7.65 8.85 4.07
N GLU A 89 -7.41 9.48 2.91
CA GLU A 89 -6.88 8.85 1.71
C GLU A 89 -5.54 8.16 1.98
N GLN A 90 -4.60 8.84 2.63
CA GLN A 90 -3.33 8.23 3.01
C GLN A 90 -3.54 7.01 3.91
N LYS A 91 -4.44 7.09 4.89
CA LYS A 91 -4.75 5.96 5.78
C LYS A 91 -5.37 4.78 5.04
N PHE A 92 -6.22 5.04 4.06
CA PHE A 92 -6.81 4.00 3.24
C PHE A 92 -5.75 3.29 2.39
N ASN A 93 -4.84 4.05 1.77
CA ASN A 93 -3.70 3.49 1.06
C ASN A 93 -2.77 2.67 1.98
N ASP A 94 -2.54 3.13 3.22
CA ASP A 94 -1.78 2.38 4.22
C ASP A 94 -2.45 1.03 4.53
N VAL A 95 -3.79 0.98 4.67
CA VAL A 95 -4.52 -0.27 4.90
C VAL A 95 -4.44 -1.22 3.71
N VAL A 96 -4.63 -0.71 2.49
CA VAL A 96 -4.48 -1.51 1.25
C VAL A 96 -3.08 -2.11 1.17
N ASN A 97 -2.05 -1.31 1.39
CA ASN A 97 -0.67 -1.77 1.42
C ASN A 97 -0.42 -2.84 2.50
N ALA A 98 -0.98 -2.64 3.71
CA ALA A 98 -0.86 -3.61 4.78
C ALA A 98 -1.55 -4.94 4.43
N LEU A 99 -2.75 -4.91 3.84
CA LEU A 99 -3.46 -6.09 3.37
C LEU A 99 -2.67 -6.82 2.29
N ILE A 100 -2.18 -6.09 1.28
CA ILE A 100 -1.37 -6.65 0.20
C ILE A 100 -0.12 -7.30 0.76
N LEU A 101 0.57 -6.73 1.75
CA LEU A 101 1.76 -7.37 2.34
C LEU A 101 1.42 -8.58 3.21
N PHE A 102 0.34 -8.50 3.99
CA PHE A 102 -0.14 -9.57 4.87
C PHE A 102 -0.41 -10.85 4.08
N LYS A 103 -1.16 -10.74 2.96
CA LYS A 103 -1.59 -11.87 2.12
C LYS A 103 -1.35 -11.57 0.65
N GLU A 104 -0.81 -12.53 -0.10
CA GLU A 104 -0.41 -12.36 -1.51
C GLU A 104 -1.62 -12.44 -2.44
N LYS A 105 -2.48 -11.42 -2.35
CA LYS A 105 -3.69 -11.26 -3.15
C LYS A 105 -3.92 -9.77 -3.44
N ASN A 106 -4.62 -9.50 -4.53
CA ASN A 106 -4.92 -8.13 -4.95
C ASN A 106 -6.15 -7.61 -4.20
N VAL A 107 -6.01 -6.42 -3.64
CA VAL A 107 -7.08 -5.58 -3.07
C VAL A 107 -6.71 -4.14 -3.39
N TRP A 108 -7.69 -3.32 -3.74
CA TRP A 108 -7.45 -1.92 -4.09
C TRP A 108 -8.70 -1.08 -3.88
N ILE A 109 -8.52 0.23 -4.08
CA ILE A 109 -9.56 1.26 -4.03
C ILE A 109 -9.62 1.90 -5.41
N GLU A 110 -10.82 2.11 -5.93
CA GLU A 110 -11.03 2.80 -7.21
C GLU A 110 -11.46 4.26 -7.02
N VAL A 111 -12.05 4.58 -5.87
CA VAL A 111 -12.64 5.89 -5.61
C VAL A 111 -12.73 6.11 -4.11
N ILE A 112 -12.56 7.35 -3.68
CA ILE A 112 -12.72 7.74 -2.28
C ILE A 112 -13.78 8.83 -2.23
N TYR A 113 -14.82 8.56 -1.46
CA TYR A 113 -15.95 9.44 -1.24
C TYR A 113 -15.78 10.17 0.09
N GLY A 114 -16.15 11.45 0.12
CA GLY A 114 -16.20 12.27 1.32
C GLY A 114 -17.53 13.01 1.40
N VAL A 115 -18.21 12.84 2.53
CA VAL A 115 -19.50 13.47 2.82
C VAL A 115 -19.35 14.23 4.12
N ILE A 116 -19.67 15.53 4.14
CA ILE A 116 -19.65 16.36 5.35
C ILE A 116 -20.96 17.11 5.45
N ASP A 117 -21.82 16.71 6.39
CA ASP A 117 -23.16 17.28 6.55
C ASP A 117 -23.90 17.37 5.18
N ASP A 118 -24.26 18.58 4.73
CA ASP A 118 -24.88 18.91 3.43
C ASP A 118 -23.88 19.22 2.30
N LEU A 119 -22.57 19.20 2.59
CA LEU A 119 -21.50 19.57 1.67
C LEU A 119 -20.75 18.34 1.12
N ARG A 120 -20.37 18.44 -0.17
CA ARG A 120 -19.76 17.37 -0.97
C ARG A 120 -18.26 17.55 -1.11
N TYR A 121 -17.48 16.49 -0.90
CA TYR A 121 -16.07 16.44 -1.33
C TYR A 121 -15.72 15.03 -1.81
N PHE A 122 -15.44 14.85 -3.10
CA PHE A 122 -14.93 13.57 -3.61
C PHE A 122 -13.67 13.76 -4.43
N THR A 123 -12.80 12.75 -4.38
CA THR A 123 -11.68 12.59 -5.29
C THR A 123 -11.82 11.23 -5.95
N ARG A 124 -11.85 11.22 -7.28
CA ARG A 124 -11.78 9.99 -8.05
C ARG A 124 -10.32 9.59 -8.23
N LEU A 125 -9.91 8.49 -7.60
CA LEU A 125 -8.61 7.86 -7.81
C LEU A 125 -8.77 6.74 -8.84
N SER A 126 -8.94 7.06 -10.13
CA SER A 126 -8.96 5.98 -11.13
C SER A 126 -7.55 5.42 -11.31
N GLU A 127 -7.17 4.48 -10.47
CA GLU A 127 -6.03 3.60 -10.75
C GLU A 127 -6.59 2.29 -11.30
N GLU A 128 -6.29 2.00 -12.58
CA GLU A 128 -6.57 0.69 -13.15
C GLU A 128 -5.65 -0.33 -12.48
N VAL A 129 -6.23 -1.27 -11.72
CA VAL A 129 -5.51 -2.33 -11.01
C VAL A 129 -5.83 -3.70 -11.63
N SER A 130 -4.86 -4.63 -11.56
CA SER A 130 -4.98 -6.09 -11.76
C SER A 130 -6.40 -6.68 -11.95
N ASP A 131 -6.87 -7.10 -13.14
CA ASP A 131 -8.16 -7.84 -13.27
C ASP A 131 -8.02 -9.31 -12.81
N GLU A 132 -6.89 -9.71 -12.23
CA GLU A 132 -6.78 -11.06 -11.70
C GLU A 132 -7.83 -11.26 -10.61
N ILE A 133 -8.86 -12.04 -10.99
CA ILE A 133 -10.07 -12.42 -10.26
C ILE A 133 -9.70 -13.39 -9.13
N ARG A 134 -8.81 -12.98 -8.24
CA ARG A 134 -8.52 -13.72 -7.00
C ARG A 134 -9.03 -12.89 -5.85
N THR A 135 -10.26 -13.19 -5.42
CA THR A 135 -10.87 -12.57 -4.27
C THR A 135 -9.95 -12.69 -3.04
N TYR A 136 -9.61 -11.53 -2.47
CA TYR A 136 -9.02 -11.35 -1.16
C TYR A 136 -10.06 -11.72 -0.10
N LYS A 137 -10.22 -13.02 0.13
CA LYS A 137 -11.07 -13.58 1.18
C LYS A 137 -10.31 -13.65 2.50
N VAL A 138 -10.88 -13.11 3.57
CA VAL A 138 -10.36 -13.25 4.94
C VAL A 138 -11.34 -13.99 5.83
N THR A 139 -10.80 -14.92 6.61
CA THR A 139 -11.52 -15.61 7.68
C THR A 139 -11.50 -14.80 8.98
N GLU A 140 -12.36 -15.14 9.93
CA GLU A 140 -12.35 -14.53 11.27
C GLU A 140 -11.00 -14.68 12.00
N LYS A 141 -10.32 -15.80 11.79
CA LYS A 141 -8.97 -16.02 12.32
C LYS A 141 -7.95 -15.07 11.69
N GLU A 142 -7.98 -14.95 10.36
CA GLU A 142 -7.08 -14.06 9.62
C GLU A 142 -7.34 -12.58 9.96
N VAL A 143 -8.57 -12.19 10.29
CA VAL A 143 -8.88 -10.85 10.78
C VAL A 143 -8.15 -10.56 12.10
N ARG A 144 -8.15 -11.50 13.05
CA ARG A 144 -7.40 -11.32 14.31
C ARG A 144 -5.90 -11.21 14.07
N GLU A 145 -5.35 -12.05 13.20
CA GLU A 145 -3.94 -11.99 12.81
C GLU A 145 -3.62 -10.67 12.09
N PHE A 146 -4.50 -10.21 11.20
CA PHE A 146 -4.35 -8.95 10.48
C PHE A 146 -4.40 -7.75 11.41
N LYS A 147 -5.23 -7.73 12.45
CA LYS A 147 -5.23 -6.64 13.43
C LYS A 147 -3.90 -6.54 14.17
N GLN A 148 -3.31 -7.67 14.57
CA GLN A 148 -1.98 -7.69 15.18
C GLN A 148 -0.90 -7.23 14.20
N TRP A 149 -0.98 -7.70 12.95
CA TRP A 149 -0.12 -7.24 11.85
C TRP A 149 -0.21 -5.74 11.62
N TRP A 150 -1.43 -5.19 11.59
CA TRP A 150 -1.72 -3.79 11.37
C TRP A 150 -1.07 -2.90 12.42
N THR A 151 -1.12 -3.30 13.69
CA THR A 151 -0.43 -2.59 14.78
C THR A 151 1.08 -2.51 14.53
N LYS A 152 1.73 -3.64 14.19
CA LYS A 152 3.16 -3.67 13.86
C LYS A 152 3.48 -2.83 12.63
N PHE A 153 2.67 -2.95 11.58
CA PHE A 153 2.82 -2.21 10.34
C PHE A 153 2.76 -0.69 10.60
N CYS A 154 1.77 -0.23 11.36
CA CYS A 154 1.63 1.18 11.73
C CYS A 154 2.83 1.71 12.52
N LYS A 155 3.36 0.92 13.46
CA LYS A 155 4.56 1.27 14.21
C LYS A 155 5.77 1.44 13.28
N VAL A 156 6.07 0.44 12.46
CA VAL A 156 7.18 0.49 11.50
C VAL A 156 7.01 1.64 10.52
N LEU A 157 5.82 1.84 9.95
CA LEU A 157 5.54 2.92 9.01
C LEU A 157 5.80 4.31 9.60
N LYS A 158 5.48 4.49 10.89
CA LYS A 158 5.70 5.73 11.63
C LYS A 158 7.17 5.97 11.96
N GLU A 159 7.89 4.92 12.37
CA GLU A 159 9.24 5.03 12.93
C GLU A 159 10.33 4.92 11.86
N ASN A 160 10.02 4.34 10.69
CA ASN A 160 11.03 3.97 9.71
C ASN A 160 10.79 4.60 8.32
N ILE A 161 11.46 5.72 8.07
CA ILE A 161 11.36 6.46 6.80
C ILE A 161 11.83 5.65 5.57
N TYR A 162 12.77 4.72 5.76
CA TYR A 162 13.28 3.88 4.67
C TYR A 162 12.26 2.81 4.27
N PHE A 163 11.61 2.21 5.26
CA PHE A 163 10.45 1.34 5.03
C PHE A 163 9.34 2.11 4.30
N LYS A 164 8.99 3.31 4.77
CA LYS A 164 7.95 4.13 4.11
C LYS A 164 8.26 4.40 2.63
N ARG A 165 9.48 4.85 2.32
CA ARG A 165 9.92 5.08 0.92
C ARG A 165 9.90 3.81 0.08
N ALA A 166 10.33 2.69 0.65
CA ALA A 166 10.31 1.41 -0.05
C ALA A 166 8.88 0.90 -0.30
N LEU A 167 7.97 1.14 0.65
CA LEU A 167 6.56 0.82 0.55
C LEU A 167 5.85 1.66 -0.52
N GLU A 168 6.13 2.97 -0.58
CA GLU A 168 5.63 3.85 -1.64
C GLU A 168 6.03 3.30 -3.01
N ARG A 169 7.30 2.91 -3.18
CA ARG A 169 7.78 2.29 -4.43
C ARG A 169 7.13 0.93 -4.72
N PHE A 170 6.88 0.14 -3.69
CA PHE A 170 6.16 -1.12 -3.85
C PHE A 170 4.72 -0.90 -4.29
N SER A 171 4.00 0.09 -3.75
CA SER A 171 2.62 0.38 -4.15
C SER A 171 2.51 0.78 -5.63
N GLU A 172 3.53 1.44 -6.18
CA GLU A 172 3.62 1.79 -7.59
C GLU A 172 3.74 0.58 -8.53
N THR A 173 4.13 -0.60 -8.03
CA THR A 173 4.23 -1.82 -8.85
C THR A 173 2.87 -2.47 -9.12
N GLY A 174 1.84 -2.14 -8.34
CA GLY A 174 0.48 -2.65 -8.50
C GLY A 174 -0.36 -1.95 -9.59
N LYS A 175 0.11 -0.83 -10.13
CA LYS A 175 -0.65 0.03 -11.05
C LYS A 175 -0.54 -0.46 -12.51
N LYS A 176 -1.61 -0.98 -13.12
CA LYS A 176 -1.57 -1.55 -14.48
C LYS A 176 -1.12 -0.58 -15.58
N ALA A 177 -1.43 0.70 -15.42
CA ALA A 177 -1.22 1.69 -16.47
C ALA A 177 0.27 1.91 -16.82
N ARG A 178 1.20 1.33 -16.05
CA ARG A 178 2.64 1.49 -16.25
C ARG A 178 3.23 0.23 -16.89
N ARG A 179 4.25 0.43 -17.73
CA ARG A 179 4.98 -0.68 -18.35
C ARG A 179 5.83 -1.41 -17.30
N VAL A 180 6.03 -2.71 -17.50
CA VAL A 180 6.76 -3.60 -16.57
C VAL A 180 8.20 -3.16 -16.26
N ASP A 181 8.86 -2.47 -17.19
CA ASP A 181 10.20 -1.91 -16.96
C ASP A 181 10.20 -0.82 -15.89
N TYR A 182 9.16 0.01 -15.82
CA TYR A 182 8.98 0.96 -14.73
C TYR A 182 8.75 0.27 -13.38
N HIS A 183 7.94 -0.79 -13.35
CA HIS A 183 7.74 -1.57 -12.12
C HIS A 183 9.03 -2.23 -11.64
N LEU A 184 9.85 -2.77 -12.54
CA LEU A 184 11.16 -3.29 -12.19
C LEU A 184 12.06 -2.21 -11.57
N VAL A 185 12.05 -1.00 -12.15
CA VAL A 185 12.80 0.15 -11.62
C VAL A 185 12.30 0.54 -10.22
N ASP A 186 10.99 0.62 -10.01
CA ASP A 186 10.43 0.93 -8.69
C ASP A 186 10.77 -0.14 -7.65
N CYS A 187 10.73 -1.42 -7.99
CA CYS A 187 11.20 -2.49 -7.10
C CYS A 187 12.66 -2.27 -6.63
N ILE A 188 13.53 -1.84 -7.55
CA ILE A 188 14.94 -1.63 -7.25
C ILE A 188 15.13 -0.36 -6.41
N ILE A 189 14.43 0.72 -6.70
CA ILE A 189 14.45 1.95 -5.87
C ILE A 189 13.94 1.63 -4.46
N GLY A 190 12.94 0.76 -4.33
CA GLY A 190 12.48 0.26 -3.04
C GLY A 190 13.59 -0.47 -2.27
N LEU A 191 14.27 -1.42 -2.91
CA LEU A 191 15.39 -2.14 -2.31
C LEU A 191 16.60 -1.24 -2.01
N GLU A 192 16.89 -0.25 -2.86
CA GLU A 192 17.90 0.78 -2.60
C GLU A 192 17.54 1.60 -1.36
N SER A 193 16.27 1.98 -1.20
CA SER A 193 15.81 2.71 -0.02
C SER A 193 16.08 1.91 1.27
N LEU A 194 15.95 0.58 1.21
CA LEU A 194 16.24 -0.30 2.35
C LEU A 194 17.73 -0.52 2.60
N PHE A 195 18.55 -0.67 1.54
CA PHE A 195 19.88 -1.28 1.65
C PHE A 195 21.06 -0.46 1.08
N SER A 196 20.85 0.77 0.61
CA SER A 196 21.87 1.56 -0.11
C SER A 196 22.94 2.24 0.75
N GLU A 197 22.84 2.26 2.08
CA GLU A 197 23.72 3.05 2.95
C GLU A 197 25.20 2.63 2.90
N GLY A 198 26.10 3.56 3.24
CA GLY A 198 27.54 3.36 3.36
C GLY A 198 28.32 3.64 2.07
N PRO A 199 29.66 3.63 2.11
CA PRO A 199 30.49 3.73 0.91
C PRO A 199 30.38 2.47 0.03
N GLY A 200 30.86 2.54 -1.21
CA GLY A 200 31.00 1.39 -2.12
C GLY A 200 29.91 1.24 -3.19
N ASP A 201 30.07 0.19 -4.00
CA ASP A 201 29.22 -0.10 -5.16
C ASP A 201 27.78 -0.45 -4.75
N LEU A 202 26.82 0.36 -5.21
CA LEU A 202 25.41 0.25 -4.86
C LEU A 202 24.80 -1.09 -5.32
N ARG A 203 25.19 -1.56 -6.52
CA ARG A 203 24.74 -2.86 -7.06
C ARG A 203 25.21 -3.99 -6.17
N TYR A 204 26.46 -3.96 -5.72
CA TYR A 204 27.01 -4.98 -4.81
C TYR A 204 26.26 -4.98 -3.49
N LYS A 205 26.13 -3.83 -2.83
CA LYS A 205 25.46 -3.71 -1.52
C LYS A 205 24.01 -4.16 -1.56
N VAL A 206 23.22 -3.61 -2.47
CA VAL A 206 21.79 -3.97 -2.59
C VAL A 206 21.63 -5.46 -2.89
N SER A 207 22.45 -6.01 -3.80
CA SER A 207 22.37 -7.44 -4.13
C SER A 207 22.76 -8.33 -2.95
N ARG A 208 23.84 -8.00 -2.24
CA ARG A 208 24.34 -8.78 -1.10
C ARG A 208 23.38 -8.70 0.08
N ARG A 209 23.04 -7.49 0.52
CA ARG A 209 22.16 -7.27 1.67
C ARG A 209 20.77 -7.85 1.44
N THR A 210 20.18 -7.72 0.24
CA THR A 210 18.92 -8.41 -0.09
C THR A 210 19.06 -9.93 0.02
N ALA A 211 20.17 -10.50 -0.47
CA ALA A 211 20.41 -11.93 -0.42
C ALA A 211 20.59 -12.46 1.00
N VAL A 212 21.38 -11.77 1.84
CA VAL A 212 21.58 -12.10 3.26
C VAL A 212 20.27 -11.96 4.03
N PHE A 213 19.56 -10.84 3.84
CA PHE A 213 18.31 -10.56 4.54
C PHE A 213 17.25 -11.63 4.30
N LEU A 214 17.16 -12.14 3.06
CA LEU A 214 16.19 -13.17 2.68
C LEU A 214 16.73 -14.60 2.76
N ALA A 215 18.01 -14.80 3.14
CA ALA A 215 18.68 -16.09 3.02
C ALA A 215 18.02 -17.17 3.91
N LYS A 216 17.30 -18.09 3.27
CA LYS A 216 16.90 -19.39 3.83
C LYS A 216 17.57 -20.52 3.04
N GLY A 217 18.90 -20.42 2.84
CA GLY A 217 19.68 -21.34 2.00
C GLY A 217 19.80 -20.94 0.52
N GLU A 218 19.17 -19.84 0.10
CA GLU A 218 19.14 -19.41 -1.31
C GLU A 218 20.00 -18.19 -1.63
N MET A 219 20.90 -17.81 -0.72
CA MET A 219 21.69 -16.57 -0.80
C MET A 219 22.37 -16.39 -2.17
N ARG A 220 23.08 -17.42 -2.67
CA ARG A 220 23.78 -17.36 -3.96
C ARG A 220 22.83 -17.09 -5.13
N ARG A 221 21.63 -17.69 -5.10
CA ARG A 221 20.58 -17.53 -6.12
C ARG A 221 20.01 -16.11 -6.09
N ILE A 222 19.63 -15.62 -4.90
CA ILE A 222 19.08 -14.27 -4.74
C ILE A 222 20.12 -13.21 -5.14
N TYR A 223 21.37 -13.37 -4.71
CA TYR A 223 22.46 -12.47 -5.06
C TYR A 223 22.68 -12.38 -6.58
N LYS A 224 22.73 -13.53 -7.26
CA LYS A 224 22.88 -13.57 -8.72
C LYS A 224 21.70 -12.90 -9.41
N ASN A 225 20.47 -13.22 -9.02
CA ASN A 225 19.26 -12.61 -9.57
C ASN A 225 19.26 -11.09 -9.39
N MET A 226 19.61 -10.60 -8.19
CA MET A 226 19.68 -9.16 -7.93
C MET A 226 20.77 -8.47 -8.76
N LYS A 227 21.95 -9.08 -8.91
CA LYS A 227 23.00 -8.54 -9.78
C LYS A 227 22.56 -8.42 -11.23
N GLU A 228 21.86 -9.43 -11.74
CA GLU A 228 21.32 -9.44 -13.11
C GLU A 228 20.23 -8.38 -13.29
N THR A 229 19.29 -8.30 -12.34
CA THR A 229 18.23 -7.28 -12.32
C THR A 229 18.81 -5.86 -12.29
N TYR A 230 19.87 -5.63 -11.50
CA TYR A 230 20.50 -4.31 -11.44
C TYR A 230 21.14 -3.90 -12.78
N SER A 231 21.72 -4.85 -13.51
CA SER A 231 22.20 -4.61 -14.88
C SER A 231 21.07 -4.27 -15.84
N LEU A 232 19.90 -4.90 -15.71
CA LEU A 232 18.71 -4.57 -16.51
C LEU A 232 18.20 -3.16 -16.21
N ARG A 233 18.16 -2.74 -14.94
CA ARG A 233 17.80 -1.37 -14.56
C ARG A 233 18.70 -0.33 -15.20
N ASN A 234 20.01 -0.58 -15.21
CA ASN A 234 20.94 0.31 -15.91
C ASN A 234 20.65 0.36 -17.42
N ALA A 235 20.34 -0.77 -18.05
CA ALA A 235 19.97 -0.78 -19.46
C ALA A 235 18.66 0.00 -19.73
N ILE A 236 17.63 -0.18 -18.89
CA ILE A 236 16.35 0.54 -18.96
C ILE A 236 16.56 2.05 -18.87
N VAL A 237 17.27 2.51 -17.84
CA VAL A 237 17.49 3.95 -17.59
C VAL A 237 18.32 4.61 -18.70
N HIS A 238 19.19 3.85 -19.37
CA HIS A 238 19.99 4.34 -20.49
C HIS A 238 19.38 4.04 -21.87
N GLY A 239 18.15 3.52 -21.93
CA GLY A 239 17.45 3.24 -23.20
C GLY A 239 18.13 2.18 -24.09
N LYS A 240 18.89 1.25 -23.52
CA LYS A 240 19.62 0.22 -24.27
C LYS A 240 18.74 -1.02 -24.50
N GLY A 241 18.74 -1.55 -25.73
CA GLY A 241 18.02 -2.76 -26.21
C GLY A 241 17.26 -3.57 -25.14
N LEU A 242 15.95 -3.31 -25.03
CA LEU A 242 15.10 -3.86 -23.99
C LEU A 242 14.50 -5.21 -24.41
N ASP A 243 14.89 -6.27 -23.71
CA ASP A 243 14.21 -7.57 -23.76
C ASP A 243 13.11 -7.61 -22.69
N TYR A 244 11.87 -7.34 -23.08
CA TYR A 244 10.72 -7.31 -22.17
C TYR A 244 10.40 -8.67 -21.54
N LYS A 245 10.73 -9.79 -22.20
CA LYS A 245 10.54 -11.13 -21.61
C LYS A 245 11.48 -11.32 -20.43
N LYS A 246 12.74 -10.89 -20.59
CA LYS A 246 13.74 -10.91 -19.51
C LYS A 246 13.37 -9.93 -18.39
N ILE A 247 12.90 -8.73 -18.72
CA ILE A 247 12.44 -7.73 -17.75
C ILE A 247 11.28 -8.27 -16.93
N ASN A 248 10.26 -8.87 -17.56
CA ASN A 248 9.10 -9.42 -16.86
C ASN A 248 9.48 -10.54 -15.87
N ASN A 249 10.38 -11.45 -16.28
CA ASN A 249 10.87 -12.50 -15.39
C ASN A 249 11.68 -11.94 -14.20
N SER A 250 12.51 -10.92 -14.44
CA SER A 250 13.22 -10.22 -13.37
C SER A 250 12.26 -9.47 -12.45
N TYR A 251 11.22 -8.83 -12.99
CA TYR A 251 10.21 -8.11 -12.23
C TYR A 251 9.53 -9.01 -11.22
N ASN A 252 8.97 -10.14 -11.65
CA ASN A 252 8.26 -11.06 -10.75
C ASN A 252 9.13 -11.50 -9.57
N LYS A 253 10.39 -11.84 -9.83
CA LYS A 253 11.35 -12.25 -8.78
C LYS A 253 11.68 -11.09 -7.85
N THR A 254 12.02 -9.93 -8.41
CA THR A 254 12.45 -8.77 -7.62
C THR A 254 11.30 -8.14 -6.83
N ASN A 255 10.08 -8.15 -7.38
CA ASN A 255 8.86 -7.76 -6.66
C ASN A 255 8.64 -8.66 -5.44
N ASN A 256 8.79 -9.99 -5.61
CA ASN A 256 8.70 -10.93 -4.50
C ASN A 256 9.81 -10.72 -3.46
N TYR A 257 11.03 -10.38 -3.88
CA TYR A 257 12.10 -10.03 -2.94
C TYR A 257 11.78 -8.76 -2.16
N LEU A 258 11.37 -7.67 -2.81
CA LEU A 258 10.98 -6.43 -2.13
C LEU A 258 9.83 -6.67 -1.16
N ARG A 259 8.78 -7.35 -1.60
CA ARG A 259 7.63 -7.74 -0.77
C ARG A 259 8.07 -8.51 0.48
N ASN A 260 8.90 -9.54 0.32
CA ASN A 260 9.38 -10.35 1.45
C ASN A 260 10.28 -9.55 2.38
N CYS A 261 11.08 -8.61 1.85
CA CYS A 261 11.86 -7.71 2.67
C CYS A 261 10.94 -6.83 3.54
N LEU A 262 9.98 -6.14 2.92
CA LEU A 262 8.99 -5.31 3.61
C LEU A 262 8.22 -6.10 4.66
N LYS A 263 7.77 -7.32 4.31
CA LYS A 263 7.06 -8.21 5.23
C LYS A 263 7.92 -8.55 6.44
N MET A 264 9.17 -8.96 6.22
CA MET A 264 10.04 -9.35 7.33
C MET A 264 10.41 -8.18 8.25
N ILE A 265 10.53 -6.96 7.71
CA ILE A 265 10.75 -5.74 8.51
C ILE A 265 9.57 -5.52 9.47
N VAL A 266 8.33 -5.71 9.00
CA VAL A 266 7.12 -5.58 9.84
C VAL A 266 7.02 -6.73 10.86
N GLU A 267 7.26 -7.98 10.45
CA GLU A 267 7.18 -9.15 11.34
C GLU A 267 8.10 -9.03 12.56
N LYS A 268 9.34 -8.60 12.30
CA LYS A 268 10.43 -8.49 13.27
C LYS A 268 10.57 -7.09 13.87
N GLU A 269 9.75 -6.13 13.43
CA GLU A 269 9.81 -4.72 13.85
C GLU A 269 11.23 -4.14 13.76
N LEU A 270 11.94 -4.44 12.67
CA LEU A 270 13.37 -4.12 12.56
C LEU A 270 13.61 -2.60 12.45
N PRO A 271 14.49 -2.03 13.29
CA PRO A 271 14.97 -0.67 13.10
C PRO A 271 15.93 -0.69 11.92
N LEU A 272 15.51 -0.22 10.75
CA LEU A 272 16.43 -0.17 9.61
C LEU A 272 17.52 0.87 9.83
N LYS A 273 17.25 1.94 10.59
CA LYS A 273 18.21 2.94 11.06
C LYS A 273 17.72 3.64 12.32
N ASP A 274 18.58 3.78 13.32
CA ASP A 274 18.46 4.83 14.32
C ASP A 274 19.57 5.87 14.03
N LYS A 275 19.25 7.16 13.99
CA LYS A 275 20.23 8.22 13.64
C LYS A 275 21.39 8.32 14.65
N LYS A 276 21.30 7.61 15.79
CA LYS A 276 22.24 7.65 16.89
C LYS A 276 23.06 6.37 17.08
N ASP A 277 22.71 5.28 16.40
CA ASP A 277 23.38 4.00 16.66
C ASP A 277 24.43 3.71 15.59
N LYS A 278 25.69 3.58 16.05
CA LYS A 278 26.84 3.31 15.19
C LYS A 278 26.91 1.85 14.73
N ASN A 279 26.06 0.98 15.28
CA ASN A 279 25.88 -0.40 14.81
C ASN A 279 24.55 -0.47 14.06
N SER A 280 24.57 -0.07 12.78
CA SER A 280 23.36 -0.18 11.96
C SER A 280 23.09 -1.65 11.61
N PHE A 281 21.82 -2.07 11.62
CA PHE A 281 21.38 -3.39 11.15
C PHE A 281 22.00 -3.80 9.79
N LEU A 282 22.37 -2.82 8.97
CA LEU A 282 22.99 -3.03 7.66
C LEU A 282 24.46 -3.46 7.74
N GLU A 283 25.18 -3.12 8.80
CA GLU A 283 26.56 -3.57 9.02
C GLU A 283 26.61 -5.06 9.37
N ASP A 284 25.66 -5.54 10.17
CA ASP A 284 25.50 -6.97 10.46
C ASP A 284 25.28 -7.80 9.17
N LEU A 285 24.57 -7.22 8.20
CA LEU A 285 24.35 -7.85 6.89
C LEU A 285 25.61 -7.87 5.99
N ASP A 286 26.57 -6.97 6.21
CA ASP A 286 27.82 -6.93 5.46
C ASP A 286 28.88 -7.90 6.02
N ILE A 287 28.76 -8.25 7.30
CA ILE A 287 29.65 -9.20 8.00
C ILE A 287 29.17 -10.66 7.82
N SER A 288 27.86 -10.86 7.56
CA SER A 288 27.23 -12.16 7.28
C SER A 288 27.44 -12.66 5.85
#